data_AF-A0A2H6NKE3-F1
#
_entry.id   AF-A0A2H6NKE3-F1
#
_cell.length_a   1.000
_cell.length_b   1.000
_cell.length_c   1.000
_cell.angle_alpha   90.00
_cell.angle_beta   90.00
_cell.angle_gamma   90.00
#
_symmetry.space_group_name_H-M   'P 1'
#
loop_
_entity.id
_entity.type
_entity.pdbx_description
1 polymer ?
#
loop_
_entity_poly.entity_id
_entity_poly.type
_entity_poly.pdbx_seq_one_letter_code
_entity_poly.pdbx_strand_id
1 'polypeptide(L)'
;MLDNLLDIEVAYSLLRSGGQDGDKDPIDVNYEKLKTSIQVVDKDSEEAKIIKQYVKNTHASTHNSYNLKVMEIFKIERDGEYQRYEPFRDLHNRQLLWHGSRTTNFAGILSQGLRIAPSEAPVTGYM
;
A
#
# COMPACT_ATOMS: atom_id res chain seq x y z
N MET A 1 2.12 11.32 14.12
CA MET A 1 1.78 10.39 15.21
C MET A 1 0.30 10.04 15.17
N LEU A 2 -0.56 11.05 15.08
CA LEU A 2 -2.01 10.90 14.93
C LEU A 2 -2.40 10.07 13.70
N ASP A 3 -1.75 10.26 12.55
CA ASP A 3 -2.08 9.50 11.32
C ASP A 3 -1.87 8.00 11.48
N ASN A 4 -0.78 7.59 12.14
CA ASN A 4 -0.54 6.18 12.44
C ASN A 4 -1.61 5.61 13.38
N LEU A 5 -2.11 6.39 14.34
CA LEU A 5 -3.14 5.94 15.26
C LEU A 5 -4.49 5.76 14.53
N LEU A 6 -4.80 6.64 13.58
CA LEU A 6 -5.97 6.50 12.72
C LEU A 6 -5.90 5.22 11.88
N ASP A 7 -4.75 4.93 11.27
CA ASP A 7 -4.62 3.69 10.48
C ASP A 7 -4.64 2.42 11.35
N ILE A 8 -4.11 2.49 12.58
CA ILE A 8 -4.22 1.39 13.56
C ILE A 8 -5.68 1.16 13.95
N GLU A 9 -6.46 2.22 14.19
CA GLU A 9 -7.90 2.11 14.48
C GLU A 9 -8.64 1.44 13.31
N VAL A 10 -8.34 1.84 12.07
CA VAL A 10 -8.90 1.21 10.88
C VAL A 10 -8.56 -0.28 10.82
N ALA A 11 -7.30 -0.66 11.08
CA ALA A 11 -6.88 -2.06 11.11
C ALA A 11 -7.65 -2.86 12.19
N TYR A 12 -7.84 -2.28 13.38
CA TYR A 12 -8.64 -2.89 14.45
C TYR A 12 -10.12 -3.04 14.06
N SER A 13 -10.68 -2.02 13.43
CA SER A 13 -12.06 -2.02 12.95
C SER A 13 -12.28 -3.07 11.87
N LEU A 14 -11.32 -3.26 10.95
CA LEU A 14 -11.35 -4.37 9.98
C LEU A 14 -11.34 -5.72 10.72
N LEU A 15 -10.40 -5.95 11.63
CA LEU A 15 -10.31 -7.20 12.38
C LEU A 15 -11.61 -7.55 13.13
N ARG A 16 -12.27 -6.54 13.72
CA ARG A 16 -13.54 -6.71 14.45
C ARG A 16 -14.77 -6.84 13.53
N SER A 17 -14.72 -6.29 12.33
CA SER A 17 -15.80 -6.40 11.35
C SER A 17 -15.81 -7.79 10.72
N GLY A 18 -16.99 -8.37 10.46
CA GLY A 18 -17.14 -9.73 9.90
C GLY A 18 -17.50 -10.78 10.96
N GLY A 19 -18.46 -11.65 10.64
CA GLY A 19 -18.85 -12.75 11.51
C GLY A 19 -17.74 -13.80 11.65
N GLN A 20 -17.75 -14.56 12.75
CA GLN A 20 -16.98 -15.80 12.84
C GLN A 20 -17.64 -16.82 11.93
N ASP A 21 -17.28 -16.80 10.65
CA ASP A 21 -17.67 -17.84 9.72
C ASP A 21 -16.75 -19.03 9.98
N GLY A 22 -17.24 -20.00 10.77
CA GLY A 22 -16.45 -21.12 11.29
C GLY A 22 -15.85 -22.04 10.22
N ASP A 23 -16.28 -21.88 8.97
CA ASP A 23 -15.84 -22.68 7.83
C ASP A 23 -14.65 -22.09 7.05
N LYS A 24 -14.30 -20.80 7.26
CA LYS A 24 -13.20 -20.14 6.52
C LYS A 24 -11.93 -20.01 7.35
N ASP A 25 -10.78 -20.11 6.68
CA ASP A 25 -9.49 -19.84 7.32
C ASP A 25 -9.42 -18.38 7.80
N PRO A 26 -8.96 -18.10 9.03
CA PRO A 26 -8.83 -16.74 9.54
C PRO A 26 -7.99 -15.81 8.67
N ILE A 27 -6.99 -16.33 7.93
CA ILE A 27 -6.17 -15.55 7.00
C ILE A 27 -7.01 -15.10 5.82
N ASP A 28 -7.81 -16.00 5.23
CA ASP A 28 -8.70 -15.68 4.11
C ASP A 28 -9.77 -14.66 4.52
N VAL A 29 -10.35 -14.81 5.72
CA VAL A 29 -11.31 -13.85 6.28
C VAL A 29 -10.68 -12.46 6.41
N ASN A 30 -9.41 -12.37 6.84
CA ASN A 30 -8.72 -11.10 6.96
C ASN A 30 -8.33 -10.52 5.59
N TYR A 31 -7.93 -11.37 4.65
CA TYR A 31 -7.59 -10.99 3.29
C TYR A 31 -8.82 -10.42 2.55
N GLU A 32 -9.98 -11.08 2.65
CA GLU A 32 -11.24 -10.61 2.05
C GLU A 32 -11.62 -9.20 2.53
N LYS A 33 -11.36 -8.88 3.81
CA LYS A 33 -11.63 -7.56 4.39
C LYS A 33 -10.76 -6.45 3.80
N LEU A 34 -9.59 -6.78 3.24
CA LEU A 34 -8.73 -5.80 2.57
C LEU A 34 -9.29 -5.35 1.23
N LYS A 35 -10.26 -6.07 0.65
CA LYS A 35 -10.89 -5.69 -0.64
C LYS A 35 -9.86 -5.33 -1.72
N THR A 36 -8.82 -6.16 -1.78
CA THR A 36 -7.66 -5.94 -2.64
C THR A 36 -7.16 -7.28 -3.14
N SER A 37 -6.99 -7.40 -4.46
CA SER A 37 -6.27 -8.52 -5.07
C SER A 37 -4.77 -8.30 -4.91
N ILE A 38 -4.08 -9.24 -4.25
CA ILE A 38 -2.64 -9.23 -4.05
C ILE A 38 -2.07 -10.48 -4.72
N GLN A 39 -1.27 -10.28 -5.76
CA GLN A 39 -0.64 -11.36 -6.51
C GLN A 39 0.88 -11.29 -6.37
N VAL A 40 1.50 -12.44 -6.17
CA VAL A 40 2.96 -12.54 -6.14
C VAL A 40 3.49 -12.39 -7.57
N VAL A 41 4.43 -11.46 -7.75
CA VAL A 41 5.11 -11.26 -9.02
C VAL A 41 6.27 -12.25 -9.13
N ASP A 42 6.36 -12.92 -10.28
CA ASP A 42 7.47 -13.83 -10.54
C ASP A 42 8.82 -13.09 -10.53
N LYS A 43 9.80 -13.61 -9.79
CA LYS A 43 11.10 -12.97 -9.55
C LYS A 43 11.95 -12.88 -10.81
N ASP A 44 11.69 -13.72 -11.80
CA ASP A 44 12.38 -13.77 -13.08
C ASP A 44 11.69 -12.97 -14.19
N SER A 45 10.50 -12.43 -13.91
CA SER A 45 9.75 -11.57 -14.83
C SER A 45 10.48 -10.26 -15.13
N GLU A 46 10.21 -9.70 -16.31
CA GLU A 46 10.75 -8.39 -16.69
C GLU A 46 10.26 -7.25 -15.77
N GLU A 47 9.01 -7.32 -15.31
CA GLU A 47 8.48 -6.34 -14.35
C GLU A 47 9.26 -6.37 -13.02
N ALA A 48 9.59 -7.56 -12.51
CA ALA A 48 10.41 -7.69 -11.31
C ALA A 48 11.83 -7.13 -11.50
N LYS A 49 12.43 -7.34 -12.69
CA LYS A 49 13.75 -6.79 -13.01
C LYS A 49 13.73 -5.26 -13.03
N ILE A 50 12.71 -4.66 -13.65
CA ILE A 50 12.53 -3.19 -13.68
C ILE A 50 12.38 -2.65 -12.25
N ILE A 51 11.55 -3.27 -11.42
CA ILE A 51 11.34 -2.85 -10.03
C ILE A 51 12.64 -2.95 -9.21
N LYS A 52 13.37 -4.07 -9.31
CA LYS A 52 14.67 -4.25 -8.63
C LYS A 52 15.69 -3.21 -9.08
N GLN A 53 15.73 -2.91 -10.37
CA GLN A 53 16.59 -1.87 -10.92
C GLN A 53 16.20 -0.49 -10.41
N TYR A 54 14.89 -0.21 -10.29
CA TYR A 54 14.39 1.06 -9.79
C TYR A 54 14.80 1.26 -8.32
N VAL A 55 14.62 0.24 -7.46
CA VAL A 55 15.08 0.26 -6.06
C VAL A 55 16.59 0.52 -5.95
N LYS A 56 17.39 -0.14 -6.79
CA LYS A 56 18.85 0.02 -6.79
C LYS A 56 19.28 1.41 -7.24
N ASN A 57 18.66 1.94 -8.30
CA ASN A 57 19.09 3.20 -8.92
C ASN A 57 18.67 4.44 -8.14
N THR A 58 17.56 4.38 -7.39
CA THR A 58 17.05 5.54 -6.66
C THR A 58 17.45 5.56 -5.18
N HIS A 59 18.45 4.78 -4.79
CA HIS A 59 18.98 4.84 -3.43
C HIS A 59 19.88 6.08 -3.26
N ALA A 60 19.41 7.07 -2.50
CA ALA A 60 20.11 8.33 -2.30
C ALA A 60 21.45 8.12 -1.57
N SER A 61 22.52 8.76 -2.04
CA SER A 61 23.86 8.66 -1.46
C SER A 61 23.93 9.14 0.00
N THR A 62 23.04 10.04 0.39
CA THR A 62 22.92 10.58 1.76
C THR A 62 22.20 9.62 2.72
N HIS A 63 21.49 8.61 2.23
CA HIS A 63 20.72 7.65 3.05
C HIS A 63 21.47 6.30 3.20
N ASN A 64 22.78 6.36 3.44
CA ASN A 64 23.69 5.20 3.44
C ASN A 64 23.76 4.42 4.78
N SER A 65 22.91 4.75 5.75
CA SER A 65 22.86 4.03 7.03
C SER A 65 22.25 2.63 6.91
N TYR A 66 21.62 2.31 5.78
CA TYR A 66 21.04 1.01 5.49
C TYR A 66 21.16 0.66 4.00
N ASN A 67 21.09 -0.64 3.71
CA ASN A 67 20.95 -1.16 2.35
C ASN A 67 19.58 -1.81 2.19
N LEU A 68 19.00 -1.71 0.99
CA LEU A 68 17.71 -2.31 0.67
C LEU A 68 17.92 -3.66 -0.04
N LYS A 69 17.21 -4.69 0.43
CA LYS A 69 17.09 -5.98 -0.24
C LYS A 69 15.61 -6.25 -0.50
N VAL A 70 15.26 -6.41 -1.78
CA VAL A 70 13.90 -6.78 -2.18
C VAL A 70 13.67 -8.25 -1.84
N MET A 71 12.75 -8.52 -0.91
CA MET A 71 12.41 -9.88 -0.49
C MET A 71 11.27 -10.47 -1.33
N GLU A 72 10.23 -9.68 -1.55
CA GLU A 72 9.05 -10.06 -2.31
C GLU A 72 8.49 -8.87 -3.09
N ILE A 73 7.80 -9.15 -4.19
CA ILE A 73 7.13 -8.16 -5.03
C ILE A 73 5.68 -8.59 -5.19
N PHE A 74 4.77 -7.68 -4.85
CA PHE A 74 3.33 -7.92 -4.98
C PHE A 74 2.74 -6.95 -5.99
N LYS A 75 1.94 -7.49 -6.91
CA LYS A 75 1.04 -6.71 -7.75
C LYS A 75 -0.27 -6.56 -7.01
N ILE A 76 -0.67 -5.32 -6.78
CA ILE A 76 -1.87 -4.97 -6.03
C ILE A 76 -2.91 -4.35 -6.95
N GLU A 77 -4.16 -4.79 -6.80
CA GLU A 77 -5.31 -4.22 -7.48
C GLU A 77 -6.44 -4.05 -6.47
N ARG A 78 -6.78 -2.80 -6.17
CA ARG A 78 -7.76 -2.46 -5.14
C ARG A 78 -9.14 -2.31 -5.73
N ASP A 79 -10.15 -2.80 -5.03
CA ASP A 79 -11.53 -2.77 -5.50
C ASP A 79 -11.99 -1.33 -5.78
N GLY A 80 -12.44 -1.08 -7.01
CA GLY A 80 -12.93 0.24 -7.43
C GLY A 80 -11.85 1.28 -7.77
N GLU A 81 -10.56 1.01 -7.52
CA GLU A 81 -9.49 1.99 -7.73
C GLU A 81 -9.25 2.27 -9.21
N TYR A 82 -9.31 1.24 -10.06
CA TYR A 82 -9.20 1.39 -11.51
C TYR A 82 -10.28 2.32 -12.08
N GLN A 83 -11.53 2.12 -11.67
CA GLN A 83 -12.68 2.93 -12.11
C GLN A 83 -12.54 4.39 -11.64
N ARG A 84 -12.05 4.60 -10.40
CA ARG A 84 -11.77 5.94 -9.88
C ARG A 84 -10.61 6.64 -10.59
N TYR A 85 -9.65 5.86 -11.09
CA TYR A 85 -8.49 6.37 -11.82
C TYR A 85 -8.77 6.61 -13.31
N GLU A 86 -9.83 6.02 -13.87
CA GLU A 86 -10.21 6.14 -15.29
C GLU A 86 -10.18 7.59 -15.83
N PRO A 87 -10.74 8.61 -15.14
CA PRO A 87 -10.72 9.99 -15.63
C PRO A 87 -9.32 10.59 -15.80
N PHE A 88 -8.32 10.03 -15.11
CA PHE A 88 -6.93 10.47 -15.12
C PHE A 88 -6.02 9.58 -15.96
N ARG A 89 -6.55 8.48 -16.52
CA ARG A 89 -5.78 7.47 -17.27
C ARG A 89 -5.05 8.08 -18.46
N ASP A 90 -5.67 9.03 -19.14
CA ASP A 90 -5.13 9.69 -20.34
C ASP A 90 -4.45 11.03 -20.03
N LEU A 91 -4.36 11.41 -18.76
CA LEU A 91 -3.62 12.60 -18.36
C LEU A 91 -2.14 12.45 -18.71
N HIS A 92 -1.51 13.53 -19.17
CA HIS A 92 -0.10 13.53 -19.52
C HIS A 92 0.82 13.35 -18.30
N ASN A 93 2.10 13.03 -18.52
CA ASN A 93 3.12 12.93 -17.48
C ASN A 93 2.79 11.97 -16.32
N ARG A 94 2.30 10.77 -16.64
CA ARG A 94 2.11 9.72 -15.63
C ARG A 94 3.44 9.11 -15.23
N GLN A 95 3.66 8.95 -13.94
CA GLN A 95 4.89 8.42 -13.38
C GLN A 95 4.59 7.31 -12.38
N LEU A 96 5.43 6.28 -12.37
CA LEU A 96 5.47 5.28 -11.32
C LEU A 96 6.41 5.81 -10.22
N LEU A 97 5.89 6.02 -9.01
CA LEU A 97 6.62 6.66 -7.91
C LEU A 97 6.58 5.81 -6.63
N TRP A 98 7.53 6.05 -5.73
CA TRP A 98 7.60 5.40 -4.43
C TRP A 98 6.72 6.11 -3.39
N HIS A 99 5.99 5.35 -2.59
CA HIS A 99 5.33 5.81 -1.38
C HIS A 99 5.67 4.89 -0.21
N GLY A 100 6.45 5.38 0.75
CA GLY A 100 6.82 4.64 1.96
C GLY A 100 5.90 5.01 3.12
N SER A 101 5.40 4.01 3.85
CA SER A 101 4.59 4.20 5.07
C SER A 101 4.98 3.17 6.13
N ARG A 102 4.49 3.32 7.36
CA ARG A 102 4.72 2.33 8.43
C ARG A 102 3.91 1.08 8.14
N THR A 103 4.43 -0.10 8.49
CA THR A 103 3.74 -1.39 8.28
C THR A 103 2.33 -1.42 8.88
N THR A 104 2.13 -0.79 10.04
CA THR A 104 0.82 -0.66 10.70
C THR A 104 -0.24 0.01 9.83
N ASN A 105 0.17 0.84 8.88
CA ASN A 105 -0.73 1.64 8.07
C ASN A 105 -1.20 0.90 6.82
N PHE A 106 -0.51 -0.16 6.41
CA PHE A 106 -0.80 -0.84 5.15
C PHE A 106 -2.18 -1.52 5.14
N ALA A 107 -2.71 -1.96 6.28
CA ALA A 107 -4.07 -2.47 6.36
C ALA A 107 -5.11 -1.40 5.95
N GLY A 108 -4.93 -0.17 6.41
CA GLY A 108 -5.75 0.98 6.02
C GLY A 108 -5.54 1.39 4.57
N ILE A 109 -4.28 1.41 4.11
CA ILE A 109 -3.93 1.78 2.73
C ILE A 109 -4.54 0.82 1.71
N LEU A 110 -4.44 -0.49 1.94
CA LEU A 110 -4.99 -1.52 1.06
C LEU A 110 -6.53 -1.50 1.07
N SER A 111 -7.15 -1.37 2.24
CA SER A 111 -8.62 -1.36 2.32
C SER A 111 -9.26 -0.06 1.79
N GLN A 112 -8.66 1.11 2.00
CA GLN A 112 -9.35 2.39 1.79
C GLN A 112 -8.71 3.32 0.79
N GLY A 113 -7.38 3.38 0.69
CA GLY A 113 -6.77 4.47 -0.07
C GLY A 113 -5.42 4.85 0.44
N LEU A 114 -4.59 5.41 -0.45
CA LEU A 114 -3.84 6.58 -0.02
C LEU A 114 -4.84 7.71 0.25
N ARG A 115 -4.87 8.18 1.49
CA ARG A 115 -5.79 9.22 1.97
C ARG A 115 -5.03 10.50 2.23
N ILE A 116 -5.68 11.63 2.00
CA ILE A 116 -5.18 12.95 2.40
C ILE A 116 -5.40 13.09 3.91
N ALA A 117 -4.49 13.78 4.59
CA ALA A 117 -4.69 14.14 5.98
C ALA A 117 -6.03 14.89 6.16
N PRO A 118 -6.74 14.66 7.27
CA PRO A 118 -8.02 15.33 7.52
C PRO A 118 -7.82 16.83 7.70
N SER A 119 -8.88 17.63 7.48
CA SER A 119 -8.83 19.10 7.54
C SER A 119 -8.37 19.65 8.88
N GLU A 120 -8.54 18.89 9.95
CA GLU A 120 -8.18 19.24 11.32
C GLU A 120 -6.68 19.00 11.60
N ALA A 121 -5.98 18.26 10.74
CA ALA A 121 -4.57 17.99 10.92
C ALA A 121 -3.75 19.27 10.68
N PRO A 122 -2.79 19.60 11.56
CA PRO A 122 -1.96 20.78 11.37
C PRO A 122 -1.09 20.61 10.12
N VAL A 123 -0.95 21.68 9.33
CA VAL A 123 -0.11 21.68 8.12
C VAL A 123 1.39 21.50 8.42
N THR A 124 1.80 21.69 9.67
CA THR A 124 3.18 21.50 10.11
C THR A 124 3.63 20.05 9.94
N GLY A 125 4.70 19.85 9.16
CA GLY A 125 5.25 18.51 8.87
C GLY A 125 4.86 17.96 7.49
N TYR A 126 3.97 18.66 6.78
CA TYR A 126 3.74 18.48 5.35
C TYR A 126 4.53 19.54 4.57
N MET A 127 5.15 19.16 3.44
CA MET A 127 5.95 20.05 2.59
C MET A 127 5.19 20.40 1.32
#